data_AF-A0A2S7TLZ6-F1
#
_entry.id   AF-A0A2S7TLZ6-F1
#
_cell.length_a   1.000
_cell.length_b   1.000
_cell.length_c   1.000
_cell.angle_alpha   90.00
_cell.angle_beta   90.00
_cell.angle_gamma   90.00
#
_symmetry.space_group_name_H-M   'P 1'
#
loop_
_entity.id
_entity.type
_entity.pdbx_description
1 polymer ?
#
loop_
_entity_poly.entity_id
_entity_poly.type
_entity_poly.pdbx_seq_one_letter_code
_entity_poly.pdbx_strand_id
1 'polypeptide(L)'
;MVLRLRLLCFFFCGVLQAQINVHPVVKSGIDSAIVRNKILKNKKLDTDIDKLKKESVANLYLPKVELEAAYGYMQGVINLDLPTEVIPLPPPLNPITLFDGFGSFDFNSQFYNASLMAKSVIFSGFQIPNSVRALEKK
;
A
#
# COMPACT_ATOMS: atom_id res chain seq x y z
N MET A 1 18.91 69.64 19.39
CA MET A 1 18.34 68.27 19.40
C MET A 1 17.21 68.08 18.37
N VAL A 2 16.43 69.11 18.04
CA VAL A 2 15.27 69.03 17.13
C VAL A 2 15.64 68.77 15.65
N LEU A 3 16.83 69.20 15.19
CA LEU A 3 17.26 69.05 13.80
C LEU A 3 17.64 67.60 13.42
N ARG A 4 18.19 66.81 14.37
CA ARG A 4 18.54 65.40 14.15
C ARG A 4 17.29 64.50 14.05
N LEU A 5 16.19 64.89 14.70
CA LEU A 5 14.93 64.14 14.67
C LEU A 5 14.16 64.34 13.34
N ARG A 6 14.29 65.51 12.70
CA ARG A 6 13.69 65.79 11.40
C ARG A 6 14.37 65.07 10.24
N LEU A 7 15.69 64.87 10.30
CA LEU A 7 16.43 64.07 9.32
C LEU A 7 16.08 62.58 9.38
N LEU A 8 15.82 62.05 10.58
CA LEU A 8 15.45 60.64 10.79
C LEU A 8 14.07 60.30 10.20
N CYS A 9 13.10 61.23 10.27
CA CYS A 9 11.78 61.04 9.67
C CYS A 9 11.81 61.05 8.13
N PHE A 10 12.73 61.81 7.53
CA PHE A 10 12.86 61.88 6.07
C PHE A 10 13.37 60.55 5.48
N PHE A 11 14.21 59.82 6.23
CA PHE A 11 14.76 58.54 5.82
C PHE A 11 13.74 57.38 5.91
N PHE A 12 12.77 57.47 6.82
CA PHE A 12 11.76 56.41 7.03
C PHE A 12 10.58 56.48 6.05
N CYS A 13 10.37 57.61 5.36
CA CYS A 13 9.26 57.79 4.43
C CYS A 13 9.51 57.10 3.06
N GLY A 14 10.78 56.90 2.67
CA GLY A 14 11.15 56.33 1.36
C GLY A 14 10.87 54.83 1.19
N VAL A 15 10.60 54.09 2.27
CA VAL A 15 10.43 52.62 2.23
C VAL A 15 8.97 52.17 2.05
N LEU A 16 8.01 53.09 2.06
CA LEU A 16 6.57 52.76 2.01
C LEU A 16 5.97 52.62 0.59
N GLN A 17 6.72 52.92 -0.48
CA GLN A 17 6.20 52.98 -1.86
C GLN A 17 6.78 51.90 -2.79
N ALA A 18 7.29 50.79 -2.25
CA ALA A 18 7.84 49.69 -3.05
C ALA A 18 6.80 48.62 -3.46
N GLN A 19 5.51 48.86 -3.23
CA GLN A 19 4.46 47.92 -3.67
C GLN A 19 4.06 48.24 -5.11
N ILE A 20 4.31 47.29 -6.01
CA ILE A 20 3.91 47.37 -7.42
C ILE A 20 2.37 47.40 -7.46
N ASN A 21 1.80 48.58 -7.77
CA ASN A 21 0.37 48.75 -7.94
C ASN A 21 -0.03 48.20 -9.33
N VAL A 22 -0.34 46.90 -9.37
CA VAL A 22 -0.81 46.23 -10.58
C VAL A 22 -2.26 46.63 -10.83
N HIS A 23 -2.55 47.17 -12.03
CA HIS A 23 -3.89 47.57 -12.42
C HIS A 23 -4.89 46.39 -12.24
N PRO A 24 -6.11 46.60 -11.71
CA PRO A 24 -7.04 45.53 -11.35
C PRO A 24 -7.35 44.55 -12.49
N VAL A 25 -7.41 45.05 -13.72
CA VAL A 25 -7.63 44.25 -14.94
C VAL A 25 -6.48 43.28 -15.21
N VAL A 26 -5.24 43.73 -15.02
CA VAL A 26 -4.04 42.90 -15.20
C VAL A 26 -3.97 41.84 -14.10
N LYS A 27 -4.33 42.21 -12.86
CA LYS A 27 -4.42 41.27 -11.74
C LYS A 27 -5.45 40.16 -12.01
N SER A 28 -6.64 40.50 -12.48
CA SER A 28 -7.69 39.54 -12.86
C SER A 28 -7.24 38.60 -14.01
N GLY A 29 -6.51 39.14 -15.00
CA GLY A 29 -5.92 38.35 -16.07
C GLY A 29 -4.88 37.35 -15.56
N ILE A 30 -4.01 37.77 -14.62
CA ILE A 30 -3.02 36.91 -13.96
C ILE A 30 -3.71 35.80 -13.16
N ASP A 31 -4.71 36.13 -12.34
CA ASP A 31 -5.44 35.15 -11.53
C ASP A 31 -6.14 34.11 -12.42
N SER A 32 -6.80 34.58 -13.49
CA SER A 32 -7.44 33.70 -14.47
C SER A 32 -6.43 32.81 -15.20
N ALA A 33 -5.25 33.34 -15.52
CA ALA A 33 -4.18 32.58 -16.13
C ALA A 33 -3.64 31.51 -15.17
N ILE A 34 -3.38 31.84 -13.90
CA ILE A 34 -2.95 30.89 -12.86
C ILE A 34 -3.95 29.74 -12.73
N VAL A 35 -5.25 30.04 -12.68
CA VAL A 35 -6.32 29.03 -12.54
C VAL A 35 -6.42 28.12 -13.77
N ARG A 36 -6.29 28.68 -14.98
CA ARG A 36 -6.44 27.92 -16.24
C ARG A 36 -5.14 27.29 -16.75
N ASN A 37 -4.01 27.58 -16.13
CA ASN A 37 -2.71 27.09 -16.57
C ASN A 37 -2.58 25.57 -16.35
N LYS A 38 -2.56 24.82 -17.46
CA LYS A 38 -2.40 23.35 -17.44
C LYS A 38 -1.06 22.91 -16.86
N ILE A 39 0.04 23.64 -17.11
CA ILE A 39 1.36 23.32 -16.56
C ILE A 39 1.33 23.44 -15.04
N LEU A 40 0.69 24.50 -14.52
CA LEU A 40 0.58 24.71 -13.08
C LEU A 40 -0.31 23.64 -12.42
N LYS A 41 -1.42 23.29 -13.06
CA LYS A 41 -2.29 22.19 -12.63
C LYS A 41 -1.55 20.85 -12.63
N ASN A 42 -0.77 20.56 -13.66
CA ASN A 42 0.01 19.33 -13.75
C ASN A 42 1.11 19.27 -12.68
N LYS A 43 1.85 20.36 -12.46
CA LYS A 43 2.82 20.43 -11.35
C LYS A 43 2.18 20.21 -9.99
N LYS A 44 0.96 20.72 -9.79
CA LYS A 44 0.20 20.45 -8.58
C LYS A 44 -0.18 18.97 -8.46
N LEU A 45 -0.66 18.35 -9.54
CA LEU A 45 -0.95 16.91 -9.57
C LEU A 45 0.28 16.07 -9.26
N ASP A 46 1.45 16.41 -9.82
CA ASP A 46 2.71 15.71 -9.52
C ASP A 46 3.05 15.79 -8.03
N THR A 47 2.89 16.97 -7.43
CA THR A 47 3.10 17.18 -5.99
C THR A 47 2.12 16.34 -5.15
N ASP A 48 0.85 16.32 -5.55
CA ASP A 48 -0.19 15.56 -4.85
C ASP A 48 0.07 14.03 -4.99
N ILE A 49 0.53 13.56 -6.14
CA ILE A 49 0.95 12.16 -6.37
C ILE A 49 2.11 11.78 -5.45
N ASP A 50 3.13 12.63 -5.32
CA ASP A 50 4.29 12.32 -4.48
C ASP A 50 3.92 12.32 -2.99
N LYS A 51 3.00 13.21 -2.57
CA LYS A 51 2.42 13.17 -1.23
C LYS A 51 1.67 11.85 -0.99
N LEU A 52 0.81 11.42 -1.92
CA LEU A 52 0.07 10.17 -1.81
C LEU A 52 0.98 8.94 -1.76
N LYS A 53 2.08 8.92 -2.53
CA LYS A 53 3.08 7.86 -2.46
C LYS A 53 3.73 7.78 -1.08
N LYS A 54 4.11 8.94 -0.52
CA LYS A 54 4.67 9.01 0.83
C LYS A 54 3.71 8.46 1.88
N GLU A 55 2.45 8.88 1.84
CA GLU A 55 1.39 8.39 2.73
C GLU A 55 1.18 6.89 2.55
N SER A 56 1.15 6.39 1.32
CA SER A 56 1.01 4.95 1.04
C SER A 56 2.15 4.11 1.63
N VAL A 57 3.40 4.61 1.59
CA VAL A 57 4.55 3.92 2.19
C VAL A 57 4.48 3.98 3.71
N ALA A 58 4.10 5.12 4.29
CA ALA A 58 3.92 5.26 5.74
C ALA A 58 2.80 4.34 6.26
N ASN A 59 1.72 4.18 5.49
CA ASN A 59 0.59 3.31 5.82
C ASN A 59 0.94 1.82 5.89
N LEU A 60 2.14 1.40 5.44
CA LEU A 60 2.61 0.02 5.60
C LEU A 60 2.84 -0.37 7.07
N TYR A 61 2.98 0.61 7.98
CA TYR A 61 3.04 0.37 9.43
C TYR A 61 1.67 0.19 10.09
N LEU A 62 0.59 0.58 9.41
CA LEU A 62 -0.74 0.41 9.96
C LEU A 62 -1.19 -1.05 9.75
N PRO A 63 -1.79 -1.68 10.78
CA PRO A 63 -2.33 -3.01 10.63
C PRO A 63 -3.46 -2.99 9.58
N LYS A 64 -3.38 -3.93 8.64
CA LYS A 64 -4.41 -4.14 7.61
C LYS A 64 -5.33 -5.25 8.04
N VAL A 65 -6.64 -5.05 7.90
CA VAL A 65 -7.66 -6.05 8.17
C VAL A 65 -8.28 -6.45 6.84
N GLU A 66 -8.18 -7.74 6.51
CA GLU A 66 -8.62 -8.35 5.26
C GLU A 66 -9.74 -9.35 5.58
N LEU A 67 -10.87 -9.23 4.90
CA LEU A 67 -11.94 -10.22 4.94
C LEU A 67 -11.81 -11.07 3.67
N GLU A 68 -11.61 -12.37 3.85
CA GLU A 68 -11.52 -13.33 2.76
C GLU A 68 -12.72 -14.28 2.82
N ALA A 69 -13.35 -14.50 1.67
CA ALA A 69 -14.40 -15.49 1.52
C ALA A 69 -14.21 -16.23 0.19
N ALA A 70 -14.18 -17.55 0.26
CA ALA A 70 -14.02 -18.43 -0.89
C ALA A 70 -15.02 -19.58 -0.80
N TYR A 71 -15.54 -19.99 -1.96
CA TYR A 71 -16.35 -21.18 -2.10
C TYR A 71 -15.92 -21.90 -3.37
N GLY A 72 -15.87 -23.23 -3.32
CA GLY A 72 -15.51 -24.02 -4.47
C GLY A 72 -15.94 -25.47 -4.34
N TYR A 73 -15.82 -26.16 -5.46
CA TYR A 73 -16.18 -27.55 -5.61
C TYR A 73 -14.97 -28.30 -6.18
N MET A 74 -14.68 -29.46 -5.63
CA MET A 74 -13.55 -30.30 -6.02
C MET A 74 -14.02 -31.74 -6.14
N GLN A 75 -13.82 -32.31 -7.33
CA GLN A 75 -14.03 -33.73 -7.57
C GLN A 75 -12.73 -34.33 -8.13
N GLY A 76 -12.46 -35.58 -7.79
CA GLY A 76 -11.26 -36.26 -8.27
C GLY A 76 -11.23 -37.72 -7.87
N VAL A 77 -10.20 -38.39 -8.36
CA VAL A 77 -9.90 -39.79 -8.05
C VAL A 77 -8.49 -39.85 -7.51
N ILE A 78 -8.31 -40.44 -6.34
CA ILE A 78 -7.01 -40.70 -5.73
C ILE A 78 -6.71 -42.18 -5.97
N ASN A 79 -5.64 -42.44 -6.73
CA ASN A 79 -5.12 -43.78 -6.91
C ASN A 79 -3.94 -43.97 -5.94
N LEU A 80 -4.10 -44.89 -5.00
CA LEU A 80 -3.09 -45.27 -4.03
C LEU A 80 -2.60 -46.67 -4.40
N ASP A 81 -1.34 -46.73 -4.83
CA ASP A 81 -0.59 -47.97 -4.97
C ASP A 81 0.10 -48.22 -3.62
N LEU A 82 -0.44 -49.15 -2.84
CA LEU A 82 0.10 -49.53 -1.54
C LEU A 82 0.71 -50.93 -1.68
N PRO A 83 1.99 -51.12 -1.33
CA PRO A 83 2.61 -52.42 -1.42
C PRO A 83 1.84 -53.44 -0.57
N THR A 84 1.55 -54.59 -1.18
CA THR A 84 0.91 -55.71 -0.52
C THR A 84 1.83 -56.29 0.55
N GLU A 85 1.57 -55.96 1.81
CA GLU A 85 2.25 -56.55 2.95
C GLU A 85 1.49 -57.78 3.43
N VAL A 86 2.19 -58.92 3.46
CA VAL A 86 1.67 -60.19 3.96
C VAL A 86 2.32 -60.46 5.31
N ILE A 87 1.51 -60.55 6.37
CA ILE A 87 2.00 -61.00 7.68
C ILE A 87 1.99 -62.53 7.68
N PRO A 88 3.17 -63.19 7.76
CA PRO A 88 3.22 -64.62 7.95
C PRO A 88 2.77 -64.96 9.38
N LEU A 89 1.74 -65.79 9.49
CA LEU A 89 1.24 -66.31 10.77
C LEU A 89 1.66 -67.77 10.96
N PRO A 90 1.91 -68.23 12.21
CA PRO A 90 2.27 -69.61 12.48
C PRO A 90 1.09 -70.56 12.25
N PRO A 91 1.31 -71.80 11.77
CA PRO A 91 0.26 -72.81 11.65
C PRO A 91 -0.41 -73.07 13.03
N PRO A 92 -1.75 -73.22 13.11
CA PRO A 92 -2.72 -73.48 12.03
C PRO A 92 -3.36 -72.22 11.40
N LEU A 93 -2.80 -71.02 11.59
CA LEU A 93 -3.39 -69.77 11.11
C LEU A 93 -2.93 -69.45 9.68
N ASN A 94 -3.86 -68.98 8.85
CA ASN A 94 -3.55 -68.54 7.48
C ASN A 94 -2.89 -67.14 7.50
N PRO A 95 -1.92 -66.86 6.61
CA PRO A 95 -1.34 -65.52 6.46
C PRO A 95 -2.41 -64.47 6.17
N ILE A 96 -2.26 -63.27 6.76
CA ILE A 96 -3.18 -62.15 6.54
C ILE A 96 -2.50 -61.15 5.61
N THR A 97 -3.23 -60.74 4.57
CA THR A 97 -2.82 -59.66 3.67
C THR A 97 -3.41 -58.35 4.19
N LEU A 98 -2.57 -57.34 4.40
CA LEU A 98 -3.00 -56.04 4.97
C LEU A 98 -3.53 -55.06 3.92
N PHE A 99 -2.93 -55.05 2.73
CA PHE A 99 -3.26 -54.12 1.64
C PHE A 99 -3.26 -54.86 0.31
N ASP A 100 -4.29 -54.68 -0.52
CA ASP A 100 -4.47 -55.42 -1.79
C ASP A 100 -3.86 -54.73 -3.02
N GLY A 101 -2.72 -54.03 -2.85
CA GLY A 101 -1.96 -53.46 -3.97
C GLY A 101 -2.53 -52.14 -4.51
N PHE A 102 -3.81 -52.12 -4.91
CA PHE A 102 -4.42 -50.95 -5.56
C PHE A 102 -5.73 -50.54 -4.87
N GLY A 103 -5.75 -49.30 -4.36
CA GLY A 103 -6.95 -48.64 -3.89
C GLY A 103 -7.28 -47.42 -4.74
N SER A 104 -8.46 -47.39 -5.35
CA SER A 104 -8.99 -46.18 -6.00
C SER A 104 -10.05 -45.55 -5.10
N PHE A 105 -9.89 -44.26 -4.80
CA PHE A 105 -10.83 -43.49 -4.00
C PHE A 105 -11.36 -42.30 -4.80
N ASP A 106 -12.63 -42.37 -5.18
CA ASP A 106 -13.34 -41.25 -5.77
C ASP A 106 -13.81 -40.30 -4.67
N PHE A 107 -13.56 -39.01 -4.85
CA PHE A 107 -14.01 -38.00 -3.91
C PHE A 107 -14.73 -36.85 -4.63
N ASN A 108 -15.74 -36.35 -3.95
CA ASN A 108 -16.49 -35.18 -4.34
C ASN A 108 -16.70 -34.32 -3.08
N SER A 109 -16.25 -33.08 -3.11
CA SER A 109 -16.28 -32.19 -1.96
C SER A 109 -16.59 -30.76 -2.35
N GLN A 110 -17.31 -30.08 -1.48
CA GLN A 110 -17.51 -28.64 -1.54
C GLN A 110 -16.72 -28.01 -0.39
N PHE A 111 -15.99 -26.94 -0.67
CA PHE A 111 -15.30 -26.18 0.36
C PHE A 111 -15.85 -24.77 0.42
N TYR A 112 -16.02 -24.27 1.63
CA TYR A 112 -16.25 -22.87 1.90
C TYR A 112 -15.21 -22.40 2.91
N ASN A 113 -14.71 -21.19 2.72
CA ASN A 113 -13.81 -20.52 3.65
C ASN A 113 -14.32 -19.09 3.83
N ALA A 114 -14.42 -18.65 5.08
CA ALA A 114 -14.64 -17.26 5.41
C ALA A 114 -13.72 -16.93 6.58
N SER A 115 -12.81 -15.98 6.40
CA SER A 115 -11.79 -15.65 7.38
C SER A 115 -11.56 -14.15 7.49
N LEU A 116 -11.25 -13.71 8.70
CA LEU A 116 -10.86 -12.35 9.01
C LEU A 116 -9.38 -12.36 9.40
N MET A 117 -8.54 -11.65 8.64
CA MET A 117 -7.09 -11.65 8.79
C MET A 117 -6.60 -10.25 9.13
N ALA A 118 -5.82 -10.12 10.20
CA ALA A 118 -5.11 -8.88 10.53
C ALA A 118 -3.61 -9.05 10.26
N LYS A 119 -3.04 -8.21 9.40
CA LYS A 119 -1.63 -8.25 8.99
C LYS A 119 -0.94 -6.96 9.40
N SER A 120 0.12 -7.05 10.21
CA SER A 120 0.89 -5.90 10.67
C SER A 120 2.39 -6.14 10.51
N VAL A 121 3.12 -5.12 10.09
CA VAL A 121 4.58 -5.17 9.96
C VAL A 121 5.21 -4.71 11.27
N ILE A 122 5.78 -5.66 12.02
CA ILE A 122 6.46 -5.36 13.30
C ILE A 122 7.90 -4.86 13.10
N PHE A 123 8.58 -5.30 12.05
CA PHE A 123 9.94 -4.87 11.71
C PHE A 123 10.21 -5.04 10.22
N SER A 124 10.69 -3.97 9.58
CA SER A 124 10.98 -3.93 8.13
C SER A 124 12.46 -3.71 7.81
N GLY A 125 13.37 -3.85 8.78
CA GLY A 125 14.80 -3.60 8.55
C GLY A 125 15.10 -2.17 8.09
N PHE A 126 14.32 -1.19 8.57
CA PHE A 126 14.35 0.22 8.15
C PHE A 126 13.97 0.50 6.68
N GLN A 127 13.47 -0.48 5.94
CA GLN A 127 13.08 -0.28 4.53
C GLN A 127 11.96 0.76 4.38
N ILE A 128 10.94 0.71 5.25
CA ILE A 128 9.82 1.65 5.20
C ILE A 128 10.26 3.10 5.49
N PRO A 129 10.94 3.42 6.61
CA PRO A 129 11.35 4.80 6.91
C PRO A 129 12.40 5.32 5.92
N ASN A 130 13.28 4.46 5.40
CA ASN A 130 14.23 4.87 4.36
C ASN A 130 13.53 5.18 3.04
N SER A 131 12.48 4.42 2.69
CA SER A 131 11.66 4.69 1.50
C SER A 131 10.88 6.01 1.63
N VAL A 132 10.33 6.31 2.82
CA VAL A 132 9.70 7.61 3.10
C VAL A 132 10.71 8.75 2.93
N ARG A 133 11.92 8.62 3.49
CA ARG A 133 12.98 9.64 3.36
C ARG A 133 13.49 9.79 1.94
N ALA A 134 13.52 8.72 1.15
CA ALA A 134 13.89 8.77 -0.26
C ALA A 134 12.86 9.56 -1.08
N LEU A 135 11.57 9.43 -0.75
CA LEU A 135 10.49 10.20 -1.37
C LEU A 135 10.47 11.68 -0.93
N GLU A 136 10.98 12.00 0.27
CA GLU A 136 11.11 13.39 0.75
C GLU A 136 12.23 14.19 0.07
N LYS A 137 13.29 13.51 -0.39
CA LYS A 137 14.48 14.15 -0.98
C LYS A 137 14.44 14.22 -2.52
N LYS A 138 13.28 13.96 -3.11
CA LYS A 138 13.07 13.92 -4.55
C LYS A 138 12.65 15.30 -5.06
#